data_AF-E9H5R7-F1
#
_entry.id   AF-E9H5R7-F1
#
_cell.length_a   1.000
_cell.length_b   1.000
_cell.length_c   1.000
_cell.angle_alpha   90.00
_cell.angle_beta   90.00
_cell.angle_gamma   90.00
#
_symmetry.space_group_name_H-M   'P 1'
#
loop_
_entity.id
_entity.type
_entity.pdbx_description
1 polymer ?
#
loop_
_entity_poly.entity_id
_entity_poly.type
_entity_poly.pdbx_seq_one_letter_code
_entity_poly.pdbx_strand_id
1 'polypeptide(L)'
;MSKNHRSTCRLLHYTAERAVSCLDALHRSRYPLSGKSKIANKLHFVFMGDSRIRQQFYNFLRLIPDHDRRSNPSPIPLIYHGDIEVSSEILRLRVSFKWRPLVDDNVTETLRHWAISDRNEQPDLILFSMALWHIVQIHSTEEYLLYLKRLKELGLILNQLSNFSEIIWLNQYPTAQFYGGMPYGGANDSDIIVSDKLYHYNEDIRHILELVDEIGTVAGCEYGIPAIQWQRNTFALAH
;
A
#
# COMPACT_ATOMS: atom_id res chain seq x y z
N MET A 1 -14.94 31.65 -23.33
CA MET A 1 -15.60 31.00 -22.19
C MET A 1 -15.25 29.51 -22.21
N SER A 2 -14.28 29.09 -21.41
CA SER A 2 -13.85 27.69 -21.30
C SER A 2 -14.83 26.91 -20.41
N LYS A 3 -15.42 25.83 -20.93
CA LYS A 3 -16.32 24.96 -20.19
C LYS A 3 -15.50 24.02 -19.30
N ASN A 4 -15.54 24.25 -17.99
CA ASN A 4 -15.08 23.29 -16.98
C ASN A 4 -15.94 22.02 -17.05
N HIS A 5 -15.45 20.97 -17.69
CA HIS A 5 -16.02 19.62 -17.55
C HIS A 5 -15.48 18.99 -16.26
N ARG A 6 -16.23 19.17 -15.16
CA ARG A 6 -16.12 18.27 -14.00
C ARG A 6 -16.78 16.94 -14.36
N SER A 7 -16.00 16.01 -14.91
CA SER A 7 -16.44 14.62 -15.02
C SER A 7 -16.70 14.08 -13.62
N THR A 8 -17.93 13.65 -13.34
CA THR A 8 -18.26 13.00 -12.07
C THR A 8 -17.67 11.59 -12.09
N CYS A 9 -16.62 11.35 -11.32
CA CYS A 9 -16.09 10.01 -11.11
C CYS A 9 -17.15 9.19 -10.34
N ARG A 10 -17.63 8.09 -10.93
CA ARG A 10 -18.56 7.15 -10.28
C ARG A 10 -17.80 5.89 -9.92
N LEU A 11 -17.94 5.45 -8.67
CA LEU A 11 -17.46 4.13 -8.26
C LEU A 11 -18.16 3.08 -9.12
N LEU A 12 -17.36 2.28 -9.83
CA LEU A 12 -17.87 1.20 -10.65
C LEU A 12 -18.21 0.02 -9.75
N HIS A 13 -19.37 -0.60 -10.01
CA HIS A 13 -19.67 -1.89 -9.38
C HIS A 13 -18.64 -2.92 -9.83
N TYR A 14 -17.99 -3.54 -8.85
CA TYR A 14 -17.00 -4.57 -9.07
C TYR A 14 -17.68 -5.90 -9.44
N THR A 15 -17.17 -6.60 -10.45
CA THR A 15 -17.57 -7.97 -10.81
C THR A 15 -16.31 -8.79 -11.09
N ALA A 16 -16.42 -10.13 -11.02
CA ALA A 16 -15.30 -11.01 -11.31
C ALA A 16 -14.76 -10.81 -12.73
N GLU A 17 -15.64 -10.67 -13.72
CA GLU A 17 -15.27 -10.46 -15.13
C GLU A 17 -14.47 -9.18 -15.31
N ARG A 18 -14.88 -8.10 -14.64
CA ARG A 18 -14.16 -6.81 -14.68
C ARG A 18 -12.80 -6.92 -14.04
N ALA A 19 -12.69 -7.65 -12.93
CA ALA A 19 -11.43 -7.85 -12.25
C ALA A 19 -10.43 -8.64 -13.09
N VAL A 20 -10.87 -9.76 -13.66
CA VAL A 20 -10.06 -10.59 -14.55
C VAL A 20 -9.62 -9.77 -15.76
N SER A 21 -10.55 -9.03 -16.38
CA SER A 21 -10.23 -8.16 -17.52
C SER A 21 -9.19 -7.08 -17.17
N CYS A 22 -9.28 -6.52 -15.96
CA CYS A 22 -8.33 -5.53 -15.47
C CYS A 22 -6.95 -6.15 -15.22
N LEU A 23 -6.87 -7.31 -14.57
CA LEU A 23 -5.61 -8.04 -14.35
C LEU A 23 -4.96 -8.44 -15.67
N ASP A 24 -5.74 -8.89 -16.65
CA ASP A 24 -5.22 -9.23 -17.99
C ASP A 24 -4.72 -8.00 -18.76
N ALA A 25 -5.38 -6.85 -18.62
CA ALA A 25 -4.92 -5.60 -19.19
C ALA A 25 -3.60 -5.15 -18.54
N LEU A 26 -3.52 -5.17 -17.20
CA LEU A 26 -2.32 -4.84 -16.44
C LEU A 26 -1.15 -5.77 -16.80
N HIS A 27 -1.40 -7.08 -16.87
CA HIS A 27 -0.38 -8.07 -17.24
C HIS A 27 0.20 -7.79 -18.63
N ARG A 28 -0.65 -7.56 -19.63
CA ARG A 28 -0.21 -7.24 -21.00
C ARG A 28 0.61 -5.95 -21.07
N SER A 29 0.26 -4.96 -20.25
CA SER A 29 0.98 -3.68 -20.18
C SER A 29 2.37 -3.85 -19.54
N ARG A 30 2.48 -4.65 -18.49
CA ARG A 30 3.73 -4.83 -17.72
C ARG A 30 4.66 -5.87 -18.35
N TYR A 31 4.10 -6.87 -19.02
CA TYR A 31 4.84 -7.98 -19.63
C TYR A 31 4.44 -8.17 -21.10
N PRO A 32 4.79 -7.22 -22.00
CA PRO A 32 4.57 -7.40 -23.42
C PRO A 32 5.31 -8.64 -23.91
N LEU A 33 4.68 -9.39 -24.81
CA LEU A 33 5.20 -10.64 -25.35
C LEU A 33 6.50 -10.39 -26.13
N SER A 34 7.65 -10.45 -25.45
CA SER A 34 8.96 -10.59 -26.09
C SER A 34 9.24 -12.08 -26.25
N GLY A 35 9.39 -12.53 -27.50
CA GLY A 35 9.21 -13.92 -27.92
C GLY A 35 10.23 -14.96 -27.43
N LYS A 36 10.80 -14.87 -26.22
CA LYS A 36 11.82 -15.84 -25.74
C LYS A 36 11.78 -16.23 -24.25
N SER A 37 10.83 -15.77 -23.43
CA SER A 37 10.73 -16.26 -22.04
C SER A 37 9.66 -17.34 -21.88
N LYS A 38 10.07 -18.55 -21.45
CA LYS A 38 9.19 -19.67 -21.09
C LYS A 38 8.62 -19.55 -19.66
N ILE A 39 8.97 -18.51 -18.91
CA ILE A 39 8.41 -18.26 -17.58
C ILE A 39 7.23 -17.31 -17.77
N ALA A 40 6.03 -17.78 -17.49
CA ALA A 40 4.86 -16.91 -17.41
C ALA A 40 5.05 -15.99 -16.20
N ASN A 41 5.49 -14.76 -16.44
CA ASN A 41 5.63 -13.75 -15.40
C ASN A 41 4.26 -13.57 -14.72
N LYS A 42 4.25 -13.52 -13.39
CA LYS A 42 3.05 -13.22 -12.61
C LYS A 42 3.11 -11.77 -12.18
N LEU A 43 1.97 -11.08 -12.22
CA LEU A 43 1.85 -9.80 -11.53
C LEU A 43 2.16 -10.02 -10.05
N HIS A 44 2.93 -9.12 -9.43
CA HIS A 44 3.28 -9.21 -8.03
C HIS A 44 2.70 -8.03 -7.26
N PHE A 45 1.64 -8.29 -6.48
CA PHE A 45 1.01 -7.29 -5.62
C PHE A 45 1.42 -7.50 -4.18
N VAL A 46 1.78 -6.43 -3.49
CA VAL A 46 2.20 -6.48 -2.09
C VAL A 46 1.27 -5.64 -1.23
N PHE A 47 0.82 -6.21 -0.12
CA PHE A 47 0.11 -5.55 0.96
C PHE A 47 1.07 -5.49 2.15
N MET A 48 1.56 -4.32 2.51
CA MET A 48 2.53 -4.18 3.60
C MET A 48 2.00 -3.24 4.68
N GLY A 49 1.97 -3.72 5.93
CA GLY A 49 1.52 -2.90 7.03
C GLY A 49 1.12 -3.68 8.26
N ASP A 50 0.19 -3.08 9.00
CA ASP A 50 -0.40 -3.65 10.21
C ASP A 50 -1.65 -4.52 9.92
N SER A 51 -2.39 -4.84 10.99
CA SER A 51 -3.61 -5.64 10.92
C SER A 51 -4.70 -5.09 9.98
N ARG A 52 -4.73 -3.78 9.71
CA ARG A 52 -5.67 -3.12 8.79
C ARG A 52 -5.32 -3.44 7.34
N ILE A 53 -4.05 -3.40 6.98
CA ILE A 53 -3.60 -3.84 5.65
C ILE A 53 -3.81 -5.34 5.49
N ARG A 54 -3.62 -6.14 6.55
CA ARG A 54 -3.94 -7.57 6.53
C ARG A 54 -5.42 -7.84 6.21
N GLN A 55 -6.34 -7.01 6.70
CA GLN A 55 -7.77 -7.10 6.34
C GLN A 55 -8.01 -6.81 4.85
N GLN A 56 -7.35 -5.81 4.28
CA GLN A 56 -7.44 -5.52 2.84
C GLN A 56 -6.85 -6.65 1.99
N PHE A 57 -5.74 -7.22 2.43
CA PHE A 57 -5.16 -8.42 1.81
C PHE A 57 -6.18 -9.56 1.78
N TYR A 58 -6.82 -9.91 2.90
CA TYR A 58 -7.84 -10.96 2.92
C TYR A 58 -9.05 -10.65 2.03
N ASN A 59 -9.48 -9.38 1.97
CA ASN A 59 -10.56 -8.96 1.07
C ASN A 59 -10.16 -9.16 -0.40
N PHE A 60 -8.92 -8.84 -0.75
CA PHE A 60 -8.38 -9.06 -2.09
C PHE A 60 -8.26 -10.56 -2.43
N LEU A 61 -7.90 -11.41 -1.46
CA LEU A 61 -7.83 -12.86 -1.70
C LEU A 61 -9.17 -13.51 -2.08
N ARG A 62 -10.30 -12.86 -1.76
CA ARG A 62 -11.64 -13.33 -2.18
C ARG A 62 -11.86 -13.24 -3.68
N LEU A 63 -11.01 -12.49 -4.38
CA LEU A 63 -11.03 -12.39 -5.84
C LEU A 63 -10.37 -13.60 -6.51
N ILE A 64 -9.54 -14.34 -5.76
CA ILE A 64 -8.84 -15.53 -6.23
C ILE A 64 -9.72 -16.75 -5.95
N PRO A 65 -10.10 -17.54 -6.97
CA PRO A 65 -10.87 -18.76 -6.77
C PRO A 65 -10.17 -19.72 -5.81
N ASP A 66 -10.92 -20.31 -4.87
CA ASP A 66 -10.34 -21.17 -3.82
C ASP A 66 -9.52 -22.34 -4.37
N HIS A 67 -9.95 -22.93 -5.50
CA HIS A 67 -9.26 -24.06 -6.15
C HIS A 67 -7.93 -23.69 -6.82
N ASP A 68 -7.68 -22.39 -7.06
CA ASP A 68 -6.44 -21.89 -7.66
C ASP A 68 -5.53 -21.19 -6.63
N ARG A 69 -6.05 -20.91 -5.42
CA ARG A 69 -5.34 -20.19 -4.38
C ARG A 69 -4.33 -21.11 -3.67
N ARG A 70 -3.03 -20.90 -3.93
CA ARG A 70 -1.92 -21.55 -3.20
C ARG A 70 -1.29 -20.58 -2.23
N SER A 71 -1.20 -20.94 -0.95
CA SER A 71 -0.65 -20.07 0.10
C SER A 71 0.57 -20.65 0.80
N ASN A 72 1.40 -19.77 1.35
CA ASN A 72 2.39 -20.08 2.36
C ASN A 72 2.34 -19.00 3.46
N PRO A 73 2.01 -19.34 4.72
CA PRO A 73 1.61 -20.67 5.22
C PRO A 73 0.31 -21.21 4.61
N SER A 74 0.10 -22.53 4.71
CA SER A 74 -1.13 -23.22 4.31
C SER A 74 -1.60 -24.19 5.41
N PRO A 75 -2.83 -24.04 5.95
CA PRO A 75 -3.76 -22.95 5.69
C PRO A 75 -3.24 -21.61 6.22
N ILE A 76 -3.75 -20.49 5.70
CA ILE A 76 -3.38 -19.16 6.20
C ILE A 76 -3.98 -19.00 7.63
N PRO A 77 -3.17 -18.73 8.67
CA PRO A 77 -3.69 -18.59 10.03
C PRO A 77 -4.57 -17.34 10.16
N LEU A 78 -5.58 -17.42 11.03
CA LEU A 78 -6.53 -16.32 11.30
C LEU A 78 -5.86 -15.10 11.95
N ILE A 79 -4.92 -15.34 12.87
CA ILE A 79 -4.12 -14.31 13.53
C ILE A 79 -2.65 -14.65 13.25
N TYR A 80 -2.01 -13.84 12.41
CA TYR A 80 -0.66 -14.11 11.96
C TYR A 80 0.16 -12.84 11.82
N HIS A 81 1.19 -12.69 12.64
CA HIS A 81 2.14 -11.56 12.63
C HIS A 81 3.39 -11.90 11.83
N GLY A 82 3.20 -12.49 10.65
CA GLY A 82 4.27 -12.86 9.75
C GLY A 82 3.87 -12.64 8.29
N ASP A 83 4.83 -12.90 7.40
CA ASP A 83 4.63 -12.73 5.97
C ASP A 83 3.80 -13.88 5.37
N ILE A 84 2.87 -13.54 4.49
CA ILE A 84 2.01 -14.52 3.79
C ILE A 84 2.26 -14.33 2.29
N GLU A 85 2.48 -15.43 1.58
CA GLU A 85 2.57 -15.43 0.13
C GLU A 85 1.40 -16.23 -0.45
N VAL A 86 0.71 -15.66 -1.43
CA VAL A 86 -0.38 -16.33 -2.15
C VAL A 86 -0.10 -16.25 -3.64
N SER A 87 -0.43 -17.31 -4.38
CA SER A 87 -0.33 -17.32 -5.83
C SER A 87 -1.56 -17.94 -6.47
N SER A 88 -1.78 -17.54 -7.72
CA SER A 88 -2.85 -17.96 -8.61
C SER A 88 -2.26 -18.15 -10.00
N GLU A 89 -2.40 -19.35 -10.57
CA GLU A 89 -1.93 -19.61 -11.94
C GLU A 89 -2.92 -19.07 -12.97
N ILE A 90 -4.22 -19.20 -12.69
CA ILE A 90 -5.29 -18.74 -13.59
C ILE A 90 -5.22 -17.23 -13.78
N LEU A 91 -5.05 -16.48 -12.69
CA LEU A 91 -4.94 -15.01 -12.73
C LEU A 91 -3.52 -14.52 -12.98
N ARG A 92 -2.53 -15.43 -13.09
CA ARG A 92 -1.10 -15.11 -13.22
C ARG A 92 -0.66 -14.07 -12.19
N LEU A 93 -0.98 -14.35 -10.94
CA LEU A 93 -0.87 -13.38 -9.85
C LEU A 93 -0.12 -13.99 -8.67
N ARG A 94 0.76 -13.19 -8.08
CA ARG A 94 1.37 -13.39 -6.77
C ARG A 94 0.93 -12.23 -5.88
N VAL A 95 0.43 -12.54 -4.70
CA VAL A 95 0.00 -11.56 -3.70
C VAL A 95 0.75 -11.83 -2.41
N SER A 96 1.51 -10.87 -1.92
CA SER A 96 2.23 -10.98 -0.66
C SER A 96 1.59 -10.08 0.38
N PHE A 97 1.46 -10.57 1.61
CA PHE A 97 1.30 -9.75 2.79
C PHE A 97 2.64 -9.69 3.54
N LYS A 98 3.11 -8.48 3.84
CA LYS A 98 4.31 -8.24 4.63
C LYS A 98 3.92 -7.59 5.96
N TRP A 99 4.13 -8.32 7.06
CA TRP A 99 3.83 -7.79 8.39
C TRP A 99 4.89 -6.76 8.76
N ARG A 100 4.57 -5.47 8.58
CA ARG A 100 5.45 -4.34 8.88
C ARG A 100 4.62 -3.24 9.54
N PRO A 101 4.34 -3.37 10.85
CA PRO A 101 3.41 -2.50 11.53
C PRO A 101 3.95 -1.09 11.83
N LEU A 102 5.28 -0.92 11.75
CA LEU A 102 6.00 0.29 12.10
C LEU A 102 6.83 0.78 10.92
N VAL A 103 7.13 2.07 10.94
CA VAL A 103 8.09 2.72 10.04
C VAL A 103 9.46 2.61 10.72
N ASP A 104 10.20 1.58 10.32
CA ASP A 104 11.48 1.20 10.89
C ASP A 104 12.46 0.72 9.81
N ASP A 105 13.62 0.23 10.25
CA ASP A 105 14.68 -0.23 9.36
C ASP A 105 14.25 -1.46 8.55
N ASN A 106 13.39 -2.32 9.10
CA ASN A 106 12.91 -3.52 8.40
C ASN A 106 12.07 -3.16 7.16
N VAL A 107 11.19 -2.15 7.26
CA VAL A 107 10.49 -1.61 6.08
C VAL A 107 11.50 -1.04 5.09
N THR A 108 12.40 -0.19 5.58
CA THR A 108 13.38 0.53 4.77
C THR A 108 14.28 -0.43 3.98
N GLU A 109 14.78 -1.48 4.62
CA GLU A 109 15.59 -2.53 4.01
C GLU A 109 14.79 -3.35 2.99
N THR A 110 13.55 -3.72 3.32
CA THR A 110 12.67 -4.45 2.39
C THR A 110 12.46 -3.66 1.09
N LEU A 111 12.21 -2.36 1.20
CA LEU A 111 11.99 -1.50 0.04
C LEU A 111 13.27 -1.22 -0.75
N ARG A 112 14.40 -1.00 -0.06
CA ARG A 112 15.70 -0.85 -0.73
C ARG A 112 16.11 -2.10 -1.49
N HIS A 113 15.83 -3.29 -0.93
CA HIS A 113 16.06 -4.55 -1.63
C HIS A 113 15.29 -4.58 -2.94
N TRP A 114 13.99 -4.25 -2.93
CA TRP A 114 13.20 -4.17 -4.16
C TRP A 114 13.70 -3.10 -5.14
N ALA A 115 14.22 -1.97 -4.65
CA ALA A 115 14.79 -0.91 -5.48
C ALA A 115 15.94 -1.39 -6.38
N ILE A 116 16.68 -2.42 -5.95
CA ILE A 116 17.86 -2.94 -6.65
C ILE A 116 17.71 -4.38 -7.16
N SER A 117 16.58 -5.02 -6.90
CA SER A 117 16.33 -6.42 -7.26
C SER A 117 15.94 -6.60 -8.72
N ASP A 118 16.06 -7.83 -9.21
CA ASP A 118 15.55 -8.22 -10.52
C ASP A 118 14.04 -8.01 -10.64
N ARG A 119 13.55 -7.83 -11.88
CA ARG A 119 12.14 -7.55 -12.17
C ARG A 119 11.15 -8.59 -11.62
N ASN A 120 11.60 -9.83 -11.40
CA ASN A 120 10.75 -10.90 -10.85
C ASN A 120 10.50 -10.77 -9.34
N GLU A 121 11.34 -10.01 -8.63
CA GLU A 121 11.18 -9.74 -7.20
C GLU A 121 10.55 -8.39 -6.92
N GLN A 122 10.63 -7.46 -7.88
CA GLN A 122 10.00 -6.15 -7.81
C GLN A 122 8.47 -6.28 -7.86
N PRO A 123 7.76 -5.72 -6.87
CA PRO A 123 6.31 -5.63 -6.94
C PRO A 123 5.84 -4.75 -8.12
N ASP A 124 4.76 -5.14 -8.79
CA ASP A 124 4.08 -4.27 -9.74
C ASP A 124 3.19 -3.23 -9.05
N LEU A 125 2.64 -3.61 -7.89
CA LEU A 125 1.78 -2.77 -7.06
C LEU A 125 2.12 -3.00 -5.59
N ILE A 126 2.18 -1.92 -4.82
CA ILE A 126 2.30 -2.00 -3.38
C ILE A 126 1.26 -1.12 -2.69
N LEU A 127 0.49 -1.76 -1.80
CA LEU A 127 -0.48 -1.15 -0.92
C LEU A 127 0.11 -1.07 0.50
N PHE A 128 0.27 0.14 1.03
CA PHE A 128 0.91 0.38 2.34
C PHE A 128 0.00 1.12 3.31
N SER A 129 0.12 0.79 4.60
CA SER A 129 -0.30 1.68 5.71
C SER A 129 0.29 1.20 7.03
N MET A 130 0.83 2.12 7.83
CA MET A 130 1.63 1.79 9.02
C MET A 130 1.50 2.84 10.12
N ALA A 131 0.29 3.35 10.40
CA ALA A 131 0.11 4.44 11.37
C ALA A 131 -0.47 3.97 12.72
N LEU A 132 -1.23 2.87 12.76
CA LEU A 132 -1.93 2.47 13.99
C LEU A 132 -0.98 2.20 15.16
N TRP A 133 0.09 1.46 14.93
CA TRP A 133 1.03 1.12 16.00
C TRP A 133 1.83 2.32 16.49
N HIS A 134 2.17 3.26 15.61
CA HIS A 134 2.79 4.53 16.02
C HIS A 134 1.84 5.38 16.85
N ILE A 135 0.56 5.46 16.49
CA ILE A 135 -0.44 6.21 17.27
C ILE A 135 -0.55 5.67 18.70
N VAL A 136 -0.44 4.34 18.87
CA VAL A 136 -0.54 3.66 20.16
C VAL A 136 0.76 3.77 20.97
N GLN A 137 1.93 3.72 20.33
CA GLN A 137 3.23 3.65 21.01
C GLN A 137 3.89 5.01 21.25
N ILE A 138 3.54 6.05 20.49
CA ILE A 138 4.13 7.38 20.61
C ILE A 138 3.40 8.17 21.69
N HIS A 139 4.14 8.50 22.75
CA HIS A 139 3.65 9.22 23.93
C HIS A 139 4.35 10.56 24.13
N SER A 140 5.34 10.92 23.31
CA SER A 140 6.07 12.19 23.38
C SER A 140 6.19 12.91 22.03
N THR A 141 6.43 14.22 22.09
CA THR A 141 6.70 15.04 20.89
C THR A 141 7.99 14.60 20.20
N GLU A 142 9.02 14.19 20.93
CA GLU A 142 10.31 13.75 20.35
C GLU A 142 10.15 12.47 19.53
N GLU A 143 9.43 11.48 20.05
CA GLU A 143 9.08 10.26 19.33
C GLU A 143 8.25 10.55 18.08
N TYR A 144 7.31 11.50 18.17
CA TYR A 144 6.52 11.92 17.01
C TYR A 144 7.37 12.57 15.92
N LEU A 145 8.28 13.47 16.28
CA LEU A 145 9.21 14.09 15.32
C LEU A 145 10.15 13.07 14.69
N LEU A 146 10.61 12.07 15.45
CA LEU A 146 11.39 10.95 14.92
C LEU A 146 10.57 10.12 13.91
N TYR A 147 9.30 9.85 14.21
CA TYR A 147 8.39 9.19 13.28
C TYR A 147 8.26 9.96 11.95
N LEU A 148 8.01 11.28 12.01
CA LEU A 148 7.89 12.11 10.81
C LEU A 148 9.21 12.14 10.01
N LYS A 149 10.36 12.19 10.69
CA LYS A 149 11.67 12.11 10.03
C LYS A 149 11.84 10.78 9.29
N ARG A 150 11.54 9.66 9.94
CA ARG A 150 11.63 8.33 9.32
C ARG A 150 10.64 8.16 8.17
N LEU A 151 9.45 8.73 8.28
CA LEU A 151 8.48 8.73 7.20
C LEU A 151 8.97 9.52 5.98
N LYS A 152 9.64 10.66 6.19
CA LYS A 152 10.27 11.41 5.10
C LYS A 152 11.38 10.61 4.42
N GLU A 153 12.23 9.93 5.20
CA GLU A 153 13.27 9.03 4.67
C GLU A 153 12.67 7.86 3.88
N LEU A 154 11.58 7.27 4.38
CA LEU A 154 10.81 6.24 3.70
C LEU A 154 10.26 6.75 2.35
N GLY A 155 9.69 7.96 2.34
CA GLY A 155 9.16 8.60 1.14
C GLY A 155 10.19 8.67 0.01
N LEU A 156 11.46 8.97 0.32
CA LEU A 156 12.53 9.04 -0.68
C LEU A 156 12.77 7.68 -1.36
N ILE A 157 12.65 6.58 -0.60
CA ILE A 157 12.79 5.22 -1.14
C ILE A 157 11.55 4.85 -1.96
N LEU A 158 10.36 5.24 -1.51
CA LEU A 158 9.12 5.04 -2.27
C LEU A 158 9.18 5.77 -3.61
N ASN A 159 9.73 6.98 -3.66
CA ASN A 159 9.94 7.70 -4.93
C ASN A 159 10.95 7.01 -5.87
N GLN A 160 11.91 6.25 -5.34
CA GLN A 160 12.78 5.43 -6.21
C GLN A 160 12.03 4.21 -6.78
N LEU A 161 11.23 3.55 -5.94
CA LEU A 161 10.40 2.41 -6.32
C LEU A 161 9.28 2.77 -7.29
N SER A 162 8.76 4.00 -7.21
CA SER A 162 7.65 4.45 -8.05
C SER A 162 8.00 4.33 -9.53
N ASN A 163 9.28 4.47 -9.93
CA ASN A 163 9.75 4.28 -11.30
C ASN A 163 9.32 2.95 -11.96
N PHE A 164 9.02 1.92 -11.17
CA PHE A 164 8.70 0.60 -11.71
C PHE A 164 7.58 -0.13 -10.96
N SER A 165 7.09 0.42 -9.84
CA SER A 165 6.00 -0.10 -9.02
C SER A 165 4.93 0.96 -8.86
N GLU A 166 3.66 0.58 -8.95
CA GLU A 166 2.58 1.48 -8.50
C GLU A 166 2.52 1.45 -6.97
N ILE A 167 2.50 2.62 -6.33
CA ILE A 167 2.55 2.73 -4.86
C ILE A 167 1.32 3.46 -4.37
N ILE A 168 0.60 2.82 -3.46
CA ILE A 168 -0.62 3.36 -2.87
C ILE A 168 -0.47 3.38 -1.34
N TRP A 169 -0.53 4.58 -0.76
CA TRP A 169 -0.67 4.75 0.69
C TRP A 169 -2.14 4.86 1.07
N LEU A 170 -2.59 3.95 1.94
CA LEU A 170 -3.93 3.98 2.50
C LEU A 170 -3.96 4.77 3.80
N ASN A 171 -4.82 5.79 3.85
CA ASN A 171 -5.15 6.46 5.10
C ASN A 171 -5.68 5.44 6.11
N GLN A 172 -5.30 5.64 7.36
CA GLN A 172 -5.96 4.92 8.45
C GLN A 172 -7.40 5.43 8.55
N TYR A 173 -8.33 4.53 8.87
CA TYR A 173 -9.74 4.89 9.07
C TYR A 173 -10.05 4.90 10.56
N PRO A 174 -10.89 5.83 11.04
CA PRO A 174 -11.32 5.85 12.43
C PRO A 174 -11.88 4.49 12.83
N THR A 175 -11.43 3.97 13.97
CA THR A 175 -12.04 2.79 14.59
C THR A 175 -13.05 3.25 15.62
N ALA A 176 -14.17 2.52 15.71
CA ALA A 176 -15.04 2.68 16.86
C ALA A 176 -14.22 2.32 18.11
N GLN A 177 -14.29 3.20 19.10
CA GLN A 177 -13.82 3.02 20.46
C GLN A 177 -14.27 1.65 20.99
N PHE A 178 -13.34 0.69 21.11
CA PHE A 178 -13.62 -0.54 21.83
C PHE A 178 -13.71 -0.17 23.32
N TYR A 179 -14.92 -0.08 23.84
CA TYR A 179 -15.17 -0.10 25.28
C TYR A 179 -14.60 -1.42 25.82
N GLY A 180 -13.45 -1.36 26.50
CA GLY A 180 -12.79 -2.55 27.08
C GLY A 180 -11.28 -2.66 26.90
N GLY A 181 -10.61 -1.64 26.34
CA GLY A 181 -9.16 -1.66 26.16
C GLY A 181 -8.69 -2.65 25.08
N MET A 182 -7.47 -2.46 24.57
CA MET A 182 -6.87 -3.47 23.69
C MET A 182 -6.50 -4.72 24.51
N PRO A 183 -6.73 -5.94 24.00
CA PRO A 183 -6.46 -7.19 24.73
C PRO A 183 -4.97 -7.42 25.05
N TYR A 184 -4.09 -6.55 24.58
CA TYR A 184 -2.64 -6.56 24.86
C TYR A 184 -2.16 -5.40 25.73
N GLY A 185 -3.08 -4.72 26.45
CA GLY A 185 -2.72 -3.83 27.56
C GLY A 185 -1.99 -2.54 27.15
N GLY A 186 -2.58 -1.74 26.26
CA GLY A 186 -1.94 -0.52 25.75
C GLY A 186 -2.85 0.69 25.55
N ALA A 187 -4.06 0.71 26.11
CA ALA A 187 -4.91 1.90 26.04
C ALA A 187 -5.65 2.06 27.36
N ASN A 188 -5.38 3.17 28.06
CA ASN A 188 -6.20 3.61 29.19
C ASN A 188 -7.47 4.27 28.62
N ASP A 189 -8.57 4.27 29.38
CA ASP A 189 -9.85 4.86 28.96
C ASP A 189 -9.76 6.36 28.61
N SER A 190 -8.64 7.03 28.93
CA SER A 190 -8.31 8.41 28.55
C SER A 190 -7.77 8.57 27.12
N ASP A 191 -7.37 7.49 26.44
CA ASP A 191 -6.70 7.54 25.13
C ASP A 191 -7.67 7.68 23.95
N ILE A 192 -8.94 7.98 24.24
CA ILE A 192 -10.00 7.80 23.27
C ILE A 192 -10.43 9.11 22.63
N ILE A 193 -9.49 9.69 21.90
CA ILE A 193 -9.79 10.43 20.68
C ILE A 193 -8.87 9.87 19.59
N VAL A 194 -9.08 8.59 19.25
CA VAL A 194 -8.34 7.91 18.17
C VAL A 194 -8.64 8.60 16.83
N SER A 195 -9.82 9.21 16.64
CA SER A 195 -10.21 9.87 15.39
C SER A 195 -9.35 11.10 15.07
N ASP A 196 -9.11 11.97 16.04
CA ASP A 196 -8.44 13.26 15.79
C ASP A 196 -6.94 13.06 15.68
N LYS A 197 -6.34 12.23 16.56
CA LYS A 197 -4.94 11.84 16.43
C LYS A 197 -4.69 11.13 15.09
N LEU A 198 -5.57 10.21 14.69
CA LEU A 198 -5.48 9.54 13.39
C LEU A 198 -5.68 10.49 12.21
N TYR A 199 -6.57 11.47 12.32
CA TYR A 199 -6.73 12.52 11.32
C TYR A 199 -5.42 13.30 11.15
N HIS A 200 -4.82 13.78 12.24
CA HIS A 200 -3.55 14.49 12.19
C HIS A 200 -2.42 13.66 11.59
N TYR A 201 -2.30 12.39 11.96
CA TYR A 201 -1.31 11.49 11.34
C TYR A 201 -1.56 11.35 9.84
N ASN A 202 -2.81 11.15 9.41
CA ASN A 202 -3.14 11.04 7.98
C ASN A 202 -2.83 12.32 7.19
N GLU A 203 -3.07 13.50 7.76
CA GLU A 203 -2.73 14.77 7.13
C GLU A 203 -1.21 14.97 7.03
N ASP A 204 -0.47 14.71 8.11
CA ASP A 204 0.98 14.86 8.14
C ASP A 204 1.67 13.86 7.21
N ILE A 205 1.20 12.61 7.17
CA ILE A 205 1.69 11.60 6.23
C ILE A 205 1.50 12.05 4.79
N ARG A 206 0.29 12.50 4.45
CA ARG A 206 -0.03 13.00 3.12
C ARG A 206 0.90 14.14 2.73
N HIS A 207 1.01 15.14 3.60
CA HIS A 207 1.83 16.31 3.32
C HIS A 207 3.31 15.92 3.09
N ILE A 208 3.86 15.02 3.90
CA ILE A 208 5.23 14.55 3.75
C ILE A 208 5.42 13.79 2.42
N LEU A 209 4.50 12.88 2.08
CA LEU A 209 4.62 12.08 0.86
C LEU A 209 4.41 12.92 -0.41
N GLU A 210 3.49 13.90 -0.38
CA GLU A 210 3.31 14.87 -1.48
C GLU A 210 4.57 15.74 -1.67
N LEU A 211 5.17 16.25 -0.59
CA LEU A 211 6.41 17.02 -0.67
C LEU A 211 7.57 16.21 -1.27
N VAL A 212 7.66 14.92 -0.95
CA VAL A 212 8.72 14.06 -1.51
C VAL A 212 8.50 13.80 -2.99
N ASP A 213 7.25 13.63 -3.42
CA ASP A 213 6.88 13.49 -4.84
C ASP A 213 7.26 14.75 -5.64
N GLU A 214 6.98 15.94 -5.08
CA GLU A 214 7.37 17.23 -5.66
C GLU A 214 8.90 17.37 -5.77
N ILE A 215 9.66 16.95 -4.76
CA ILE A 215 11.13 16.97 -4.81
C ILE A 215 11.66 15.99 -5.87
N GLY A 216 11.02 14.83 -6.02
CA GLY A 216 11.33 13.85 -7.05
C GLY A 216 11.09 14.37 -8.47
N THR A 217 9.99 15.08 -8.68
CA THR A 217 9.62 15.67 -9.98
C THR A 217 10.46 16.90 -10.33
N VAL A 218 10.88 17.72 -9.37
CA VAL A 218 11.79 18.86 -9.62
C VAL A 218 13.20 18.41 -10.01
N ALA A 219 13.63 17.22 -9.59
CA ALA A 219 14.88 16.60 -10.04
C ALA A 219 14.78 15.87 -11.40
N GLY A 220 13.55 15.72 -11.93
CA GLY A 220 13.24 14.95 -13.14
C GLY A 220 12.35 15.72 -14.11
N CYS A 221 12.75 16.92 -14.51
CA CYS A 221 12.09 17.61 -15.62
C CYS A 221 12.51 16.98 -16.97
N GLU A 222 11.74 16.01 -17.45
CA GLU A 222 11.31 15.95 -18.86
C GLU A 222 10.19 14.91 -19.04
N TYR A 223 9.02 15.39 -19.49
CA TYR A 223 7.80 14.68 -19.89
C TYR A 223 6.78 14.25 -18.80
N GLY A 224 5.73 15.08 -18.64
CA GLY A 224 4.35 14.56 -18.70
C GLY A 224 3.41 14.78 -17.49
N ILE A 225 2.40 15.63 -17.72
CA ILE A 225 1.06 15.70 -17.10
C ILE A 225 0.95 16.12 -15.61
N PRO A 226 0.28 17.25 -15.29
CA PRO A 226 0.07 17.70 -13.92
C PRO A 226 -0.98 16.86 -13.18
N ALA A 227 -0.71 16.57 -11.90
CA ALA A 227 -1.56 15.85 -10.97
C ALA A 227 -2.94 16.53 -10.81
N ILE A 228 -3.99 15.89 -11.30
CA ILE A 228 -5.38 16.31 -11.08
C ILE A 228 -5.93 15.60 -9.84
N GLN A 229 -6.09 16.38 -8.77
CA GLN A 229 -7.14 16.26 -7.74
C GLN A 229 -7.48 14.83 -7.27
N TRP A 230 -6.67 14.30 -6.36
CA TRP A 230 -6.92 13.02 -5.67
C TRP A 230 -8.11 13.11 -4.69
N GLN A 231 -8.92 12.05 -4.63
CA GLN A 231 -9.97 11.91 -3.62
C GLN A 231 -9.35 11.71 -2.23
N ARG A 232 -9.99 12.25 -1.19
CA ARG A 232 -9.55 12.32 0.23
C ARG A 232 -9.09 11.01 0.91
N ASN A 233 -9.16 9.85 0.24
CA ASN A 233 -9.06 8.54 0.87
C ASN A 233 -7.89 7.66 0.39
N THR A 234 -7.12 8.10 -0.62
CA THR A 234 -6.01 7.32 -1.19
C THR A 234 -4.98 8.26 -1.82
N PHE A 235 -3.70 8.11 -1.48
CA PHE A 235 -2.59 8.75 -2.21
C PHE A 235 -1.91 7.71 -3.07
N ALA A 236 -1.89 7.95 -4.38
CA ALA A 236 -1.00 7.24 -5.30
C ALA A 236 0.13 8.20 -5.67
N LEU A 237 1.38 7.74 -5.58
CA LEU A 237 2.50 8.47 -6.18
C LEU A 237 2.36 8.31 -7.69
N ALA A 238 2.18 9.42 -8.40
CA ALA A 238 1.91 9.41 -9.83
C ALA A 238 3.22 9.39 -10.63
N HIS A 239 3.16 8.73 -11.79
CA HIS A 239 4.16 8.85 -12.85
C HIS A 239 3.86 10.06 -13.75
#